data_AF-A0A930A398-F1
#
_entry.id   AF-A0A930A398-F1
#
_cell.length_a   1.000
_cell.length_b   1.000
_cell.length_c   1.000
_cell.angle_alpha   90.00
_cell.angle_beta   90.00
_cell.angle_gamma   90.00
#
_symmetry.space_group_name_H-M   'P 1'
#
loop_
_entity.id
_entity.type
_entity.pdbx_description
1 polymer ?
#
loop_
_entity_poly.entity_id
_entity_poly.type
_entity_poly.pdbx_seq_one_letter_code
_entity_poly.pdbx_strand_id
1 'polypeptide(L)'
;MIFNPRDWDIETEVETGNDDFVFGNYVEWDRFRDENEEELLDYLGVDLPWGKSLTLHEYIDFISQDIFQKTNLIQEYIEDKLLMDNTSELLYGISIKFIERNNEVSDDLISNIFDYYGVPSGTEYEYELPEYLRYWQDDFSDFDYDNYKKYPIKVEKYEHTINCIFN
;
A
#
# COMPACT_ATOMS: atom_id res chain seq x y z
N MET A 1 -8.14 12.20 3.72
CA MET A 1 -7.60 11.90 2.37
C MET A 1 -7.96 10.46 2.04
N ILE A 2 -8.00 10.05 0.78
CA ILE A 2 -8.16 8.64 0.35
C ILE A 2 -7.09 8.40 -0.71
N PHE A 3 -6.51 7.20 -0.74
CA PHE A 3 -5.54 6.81 -1.74
C PHE A 3 -6.11 6.91 -3.16
N ASN A 4 -5.32 7.46 -4.07
CA ASN A 4 -5.68 7.56 -5.48
C ASN A 4 -4.52 7.00 -6.31
N PRO A 5 -4.69 5.81 -6.91
CA PRO A 5 -3.60 5.13 -7.60
C PRO A 5 -3.13 5.87 -8.88
N ARG A 6 -3.87 6.86 -9.37
CA ARG A 6 -3.44 7.72 -10.50
C ARG A 6 -2.35 8.73 -10.13
N ASP A 7 -2.15 8.98 -8.84
CA ASP A 7 -1.12 9.90 -8.36
C ASP A 7 0.24 9.21 -8.19
N TRP A 8 0.31 7.91 -8.54
CA TRP A 8 1.46 7.03 -8.32
C TRP A 8 1.89 6.37 -9.62
N ASP A 9 3.20 6.15 -9.75
CA ASP A 9 3.77 5.33 -10.83
C ASP A 9 3.76 3.87 -10.39
N ILE A 10 2.69 3.16 -10.73
CA ILE A 10 2.46 1.77 -10.30
C ILE A 10 3.04 0.83 -11.34
N GLU A 11 4.03 0.05 -10.93
CA GLU A 11 4.64 -0.99 -11.78
C GLU A 11 3.63 -2.12 -12.00
N THR A 12 3.35 -2.43 -13.27
CA THR A 12 2.56 -3.59 -13.67
C THR A 12 3.49 -4.69 -14.17
N GLU A 13 3.29 -5.92 -13.70
CA GLU A 13 4.03 -7.10 -14.15
C GLU A 13 3.23 -7.88 -15.19
N VAL A 14 3.92 -8.47 -16.17
CA VAL A 14 3.27 -9.26 -17.23
C VAL A 14 3.05 -10.69 -16.75
N GLU A 15 1.80 -11.14 -16.73
CA GLU A 15 1.44 -12.53 -16.47
C GLU A 15 1.84 -13.41 -17.66
N THR A 16 2.92 -14.17 -17.50
CA THR A 16 3.40 -15.14 -18.50
C THR A 16 3.20 -16.58 -18.02
N GLY A 17 2.58 -17.42 -18.84
CA GLY A 17 2.53 -18.87 -18.60
C GLY A 17 3.79 -19.59 -19.08
N ASN A 18 3.91 -20.88 -18.71
CA ASN A 18 5.05 -21.75 -19.06
C ASN A 18 5.27 -21.96 -20.58
N ASP A 19 4.32 -21.55 -21.41
CA ASP A 19 4.27 -21.80 -22.85
C ASP A 19 4.60 -20.53 -23.69
N ASP A 20 5.27 -19.52 -23.10
CA ASP A 20 5.57 -18.20 -23.71
C ASP A 20 4.33 -17.43 -24.18
N PHE A 21 3.26 -17.55 -23.41
CA PHE A 21 2.00 -16.89 -23.65
C PHE A 21 1.79 -15.78 -22.61
N VAL A 22 1.42 -14.60 -23.11
CA VAL A 22 1.01 -13.46 -22.28
C VAL A 22 -0.48 -13.57 -22.02
N PHE A 23 -0.81 -13.52 -20.75
CA PHE A 23 -2.16 -13.48 -20.26
C PHE A 23 -2.51 -11.99 -20.06
N GLY A 24 -1.80 -11.21 -19.28
CA GLY A 24 -2.15 -9.79 -19.12
C GLY A 24 -1.19 -9.11 -18.18
N ASN A 25 -1.62 -8.03 -17.55
CA ASN A 25 -0.89 -7.47 -16.43
C ASN A 25 -1.48 -7.90 -15.09
N TYR A 26 -0.66 -7.84 -14.06
CA TYR A 26 -1.09 -7.82 -12.66
C TYR A 26 -0.29 -6.77 -11.90
N VAL A 27 -0.81 -6.38 -10.74
CA VAL A 27 -0.13 -5.51 -9.77
C VAL A 27 -0.02 -6.27 -8.46
N GLU A 28 1.19 -6.37 -7.93
CA GLU A 28 1.46 -6.88 -6.58
C GLU A 28 1.40 -5.71 -5.58
N TRP A 29 0.20 -5.47 -5.06
CA TRP A 29 -0.03 -4.34 -4.16
C TRP A 29 0.69 -4.49 -2.82
N ASP A 30 0.91 -5.71 -2.35
CA ASP A 30 1.70 -5.95 -1.14
C ASP A 30 3.16 -5.49 -1.35
N ARG A 31 3.75 -5.82 -2.51
CA ARG A 31 5.08 -5.33 -2.88
C ARG A 31 5.10 -3.81 -3.03
N PHE A 32 4.07 -3.22 -3.67
CA PHE A 32 3.93 -1.77 -3.79
C PHE A 32 3.87 -1.09 -2.41
N ARG A 33 3.07 -1.61 -1.47
CA ARG A 33 2.96 -1.11 -0.10
C ARG A 33 4.31 -1.13 0.62
N ASP A 34 5.04 -2.23 0.51
CA ASP A 34 6.35 -2.41 1.17
C ASP A 34 7.42 -1.48 0.58
N GLU A 35 7.50 -1.38 -0.74
CA GLU A 35 8.50 -0.56 -1.42
C GLU A 35 8.25 0.95 -1.27
N ASN A 36 6.99 1.37 -1.07
CA ASN A 36 6.58 2.77 -1.00
C ASN A 36 6.08 3.20 0.38
N GLU A 37 6.33 2.43 1.44
CA GLU A 37 5.72 2.64 2.76
C GLU A 37 5.89 4.08 3.28
N GLU A 38 7.14 4.58 3.31
CA GLU A 38 7.43 5.92 3.85
C GLU A 38 6.72 7.01 3.04
N GLU A 39 6.73 6.89 1.70
CA GLU A 39 6.09 7.85 0.80
C GLU A 39 4.56 7.78 0.92
N LEU A 40 3.99 6.59 1.10
CA LEU A 40 2.55 6.40 1.31
C LEU A 40 2.12 7.03 2.63
N LEU A 41 2.87 6.83 3.71
CA LEU A 41 2.57 7.45 5.01
C LEU A 41 2.60 8.98 4.92
N ASP A 42 3.62 9.56 4.27
CA ASP A 42 3.71 11.02 4.06
C ASP A 42 2.55 11.55 3.20
N TYR A 43 2.27 10.88 2.08
CA TYR A 43 1.13 11.21 1.20
C TYR A 43 -0.21 11.20 1.94
N LEU A 44 -0.40 10.23 2.85
CA LEU A 44 -1.60 10.09 3.66
C LEU A 44 -1.62 11.04 4.87
N GLY A 45 -0.52 11.76 5.12
CA GLY A 45 -0.35 12.68 6.23
C GLY A 45 -0.30 11.98 7.58
N VAL A 46 0.29 10.78 7.62
CA VAL A 46 0.44 9.96 8.83
C VAL A 46 1.90 9.97 9.26
N ASP A 47 2.20 10.58 10.40
CA ASP A 47 3.52 10.53 11.03
C ASP A 47 3.56 9.45 12.11
N LEU A 48 4.48 8.51 11.95
CA LEU A 48 4.76 7.46 12.92
C LEU A 48 6.15 7.72 13.52
N PRO A 49 6.24 8.14 14.80
CA PRO A 49 7.50 8.57 15.40
C PRO A 49 8.35 7.39 15.87
N TRP A 50 8.66 6.47 14.96
CA TRP A 50 9.40 5.23 15.23
C TRP A 50 10.65 5.44 16.07
N GLY A 51 10.74 4.72 17.19
CA GLY A 51 11.89 4.73 18.11
C GLY A 51 12.14 6.06 18.84
N LYS A 52 11.32 7.09 18.62
CA LYS A 52 11.48 8.40 19.27
C LYS A 52 10.89 8.39 20.68
N SER A 53 11.50 9.18 21.56
CA SER A 53 10.92 9.55 22.85
C SER A 53 10.14 10.84 22.69
N LEU A 54 8.83 10.77 22.90
CA LEU A 54 7.90 11.89 22.79
C LEU A 54 7.71 12.55 24.15
N THR A 55 7.67 13.87 24.17
CA THR A 55 7.07 14.62 25.27
C THR A 55 5.56 14.38 25.30
N LEU A 56 4.90 14.72 26.42
CA LEU A 56 3.44 14.66 26.49
C LEU A 56 2.75 15.47 25.38
N HIS A 57 3.32 16.62 24.98
CA HIS A 57 2.75 17.44 23.91
C HIS A 57 2.86 16.75 22.55
N GLU A 58 4.03 16.22 22.21
CA GLU A 58 4.23 15.49 20.95
C GLU A 58 3.39 14.23 20.88
N TYR A 59 3.19 13.54 22.02
CA TYR A 59 2.27 12.40 22.09
C TYR A 59 0.81 12.81 21.84
N ILE A 60 0.37 13.94 22.41
CA ILE A 60 -0.98 14.48 22.15
C ILE A 60 -1.14 14.83 20.68
N ASP A 61 -0.14 15.47 20.07
CA ASP A 61 -0.17 15.82 18.65
C ASP A 61 -0.21 14.55 17.78
N PHE A 62 0.58 13.53 18.13
CA PHE A 62 0.59 12.23 17.47
C PHE A 62 -0.79 11.55 17.50
N ILE A 63 -1.40 11.40 18.69
CA ILE A 63 -2.72 10.74 18.79
C ILE A 63 -3.84 11.59 18.17
N SER A 64 -3.63 12.89 18.00
CA SER A 64 -4.63 13.80 17.41
C SER A 64 -4.73 13.67 15.88
N GLN A 65 -3.85 12.89 15.24
CA GLN A 65 -3.96 12.61 13.82
C GLN A 65 -5.30 11.93 13.49
N ASP A 66 -5.84 12.25 12.32
CA ASP A 66 -7.19 11.88 11.89
C ASP A 66 -7.48 10.38 12.01
N ILE A 67 -6.52 9.54 11.65
CA ILE A 67 -6.65 8.08 11.71
C ILE A 67 -6.80 7.57 13.15
N PHE A 68 -5.99 8.06 14.08
CA PHE A 68 -6.02 7.61 15.48
C PHE A 68 -7.23 8.15 16.25
N GLN A 69 -7.86 9.21 15.75
CA GLN A 69 -9.14 9.71 16.28
C GLN A 69 -10.35 8.94 15.74
N LYS A 70 -10.24 8.29 14.59
CA LYS A 70 -11.34 7.61 13.89
C LYS A 70 -11.25 6.08 13.96
N THR A 71 -10.16 5.54 14.47
CA THR A 71 -9.89 4.11 14.62
C THR A 71 -9.46 3.80 16.06
N ASN A 72 -9.33 2.52 16.38
CA ASN A 72 -8.85 2.03 17.67
C ASN A 72 -7.40 1.52 17.61
N LEU A 73 -6.63 1.92 16.59
CA LEU A 73 -5.28 1.40 16.35
C LEU A 73 -4.31 1.70 17.51
N ILE A 74 -4.52 2.82 18.22
CA ILE A 74 -3.73 3.14 19.41
C ILE A 74 -3.93 2.06 20.47
N GLN A 75 -5.19 1.71 20.79
CA GLN A 75 -5.51 0.73 21.80
C GLN A 75 -5.08 -0.69 21.39
N GLU A 76 -5.23 -1.02 20.11
CA GLU A 76 -4.91 -2.37 19.61
C GLU A 76 -3.42 -2.65 19.52
N TYR A 77 -2.62 -1.66 19.10
CA TYR A 77 -1.22 -1.90 18.72
C TYR A 77 -0.19 -1.14 19.57
N ILE A 78 -0.57 0.00 20.16
CA ILE A 78 0.40 0.96 20.71
C ILE A 78 0.31 1.06 22.24
N GLU A 79 -0.89 1.16 22.82
CA GLU A 79 -1.12 1.54 24.22
C GLU A 79 -0.28 0.73 25.22
N ASP A 80 -0.31 -0.60 25.11
CA ASP A 80 0.43 -1.51 26.00
C ASP A 80 1.93 -1.60 25.71
N LYS A 81 2.39 -1.03 24.58
CA LYS A 81 3.78 -1.10 24.12
C LYS A 81 4.54 0.21 24.40
N LEU A 82 3.85 1.28 24.78
CA LEU A 82 4.48 2.56 25.16
C LEU A 82 5.18 2.44 26.52
N LEU A 83 6.43 2.90 26.58
CA LEU A 83 7.17 2.99 27.83
C LEU A 83 7.12 4.43 28.35
N MET A 84 6.46 4.62 29.49
CA MET A 84 6.51 5.89 30.21
C MET A 84 7.78 5.94 31.08
N ASP A 85 8.64 6.91 30.82
CA ASP A 85 9.73 7.26 31.71
C ASP A 85 9.42 8.60 32.38
N ASN A 86 9.53 8.62 33.70
CA ASN A 86 9.29 9.81 34.49
C ASN A 86 10.61 10.36 35.00
N THR A 87 11.10 11.41 34.35
CA THR A 87 12.38 12.02 34.70
C THR A 87 12.26 13.18 35.69
N SER A 88 11.04 13.56 36.14
CA SER A 88 10.83 14.62 37.14
C SER A 88 9.45 14.57 37.83
N GLU A 89 9.31 15.15 39.03
CA GLU A 89 8.01 15.25 39.72
C GLU A 89 6.98 16.16 39.01
N LEU A 90 7.39 16.90 37.98
CA LEU A 90 6.53 17.74 37.14
C LEU A 90 6.11 17.00 35.87
N LEU A 91 4.88 17.24 35.40
CA LEU A 91 4.32 16.64 34.16
C LEU A 91 5.19 16.86 32.91
N TYR A 92 6.01 17.91 32.88
CA TYR A 92 6.97 18.17 31.80
C TYR A 92 8.13 17.16 31.73
N GLY A 93 8.35 16.37 32.77
CA GLY A 93 9.36 15.30 32.80
C GLY A 93 8.83 13.94 32.32
N ILE A 94 7.57 13.86 31.89
CA ILE A 94 7.02 12.63 31.32
C ILE A 94 7.49 12.52 29.87
N SER A 95 8.21 11.44 29.58
CA SER A 95 8.54 11.03 28.22
C SER A 95 7.92 9.68 27.91
N ILE A 96 7.45 9.52 26.68
CA ILE A 96 6.77 8.35 26.18
C ILE A 96 7.62 7.81 25.03
N LYS A 97 8.26 6.66 25.23
CA LYS A 97 9.02 6.02 24.15
C LYS A 97 8.05 5.32 23.20
N PHE A 98 8.03 5.76 21.94
CA PHE A 98 7.29 5.10 20.87
C PHE A 98 8.00 3.82 20.44
N ILE A 99 7.23 2.86 19.92
CA ILE A 99 7.76 1.58 19.46
C ILE A 99 8.77 1.76 18.31
N GLU A 100 9.71 0.84 18.19
CA GLU A 100 10.65 0.80 17.07
C GLU A 100 9.94 0.26 15.81
N ARG A 101 10.35 0.69 14.61
CA ARG A 101 9.75 0.20 13.34
C ARG A 101 9.86 -1.32 13.16
N ASN A 102 10.87 -1.96 13.74
CA ASN A 102 11.06 -3.42 13.67
C ASN A 102 10.28 -4.20 14.75
N ASN A 103 9.37 -3.55 15.48
CA ASN A 103 8.52 -4.24 16.44
C ASN A 103 7.53 -5.17 15.72
N GLU A 104 7.19 -6.29 16.35
CA GLU A 104 6.30 -7.33 15.81
C GLU A 104 4.93 -6.81 15.35
N VAL A 105 4.45 -5.70 15.92
CA VAL A 105 3.14 -5.11 15.58
C VAL A 105 3.19 -4.06 14.49
N SER A 106 4.38 -3.66 14.03
CA SER A 106 4.55 -2.48 13.18
C SER A 106 3.97 -2.70 11.80
N ASP A 107 4.22 -3.87 11.20
CA ASP A 107 3.72 -4.21 9.87
C ASP A 107 2.18 -4.29 9.87
N ASP A 108 1.60 -4.89 10.92
CA ASP A 108 0.14 -4.93 11.08
C ASP A 108 -0.47 -3.53 11.26
N LEU A 109 0.18 -2.67 12.05
CA LEU A 109 -0.25 -1.28 12.24
C LEU A 109 -0.25 -0.53 10.90
N ILE A 110 0.82 -0.63 10.13
CA ILE A 110 0.96 0.03 8.82
C ILE A 110 -0.07 -0.51 7.83
N SER A 111 -0.25 -1.83 7.77
CA SER A 111 -1.25 -2.45 6.89
C SER A 111 -2.66 -1.96 7.19
N ASN A 112 -3.04 -1.85 8.48
CA ASN A 112 -4.34 -1.30 8.87
C ASN A 112 -4.48 0.20 8.57
N ILE A 113 -3.38 0.97 8.66
CA ILE A 113 -3.36 2.36 8.22
C ILE A 113 -3.65 2.44 6.71
N PHE A 114 -2.98 1.64 5.91
CA PHE A 114 -3.18 1.58 4.46
C PHE A 114 -4.58 1.12 4.08
N ASP A 115 -5.13 0.12 4.77
CA ASP A 115 -6.50 -0.35 4.58
C ASP A 115 -7.52 0.75 4.89
N TYR A 116 -7.32 1.52 5.97
CA TYR A 116 -8.19 2.65 6.33
C TYR A 116 -8.24 3.72 5.23
N TYR A 117 -7.09 3.98 4.59
CA TYR A 117 -6.99 4.97 3.51
C TYR A 117 -7.29 4.41 2.12
N GLY A 118 -7.58 3.10 2.00
CA GLY A 118 -7.98 2.45 0.75
C GLY A 118 -6.83 2.19 -0.22
N VAL A 119 -5.60 2.03 0.27
CA VAL A 119 -4.51 1.46 -0.53
C VAL A 119 -4.89 0.00 -0.79
N PRO A 120 -4.85 -0.55 -2.01
CA PRO A 120 -5.18 -1.97 -2.25
C PRO A 120 -4.13 -2.93 -1.65
N SER A 121 -4.48 -4.19 -1.45
CA SER A 121 -3.59 -5.28 -0.96
C SER A 121 -3.72 -6.52 -1.83
N GLY A 122 -2.75 -7.43 -1.69
CA GLY A 122 -2.66 -8.67 -2.44
C GLY A 122 -2.28 -8.43 -3.91
N THR A 123 -2.74 -9.32 -4.77
CA THR A 123 -2.49 -9.28 -6.20
C THR A 123 -3.79 -8.98 -6.94
N GLU A 124 -3.82 -7.92 -7.73
CA GLU A 124 -4.92 -7.65 -8.66
C GLU A 124 -4.48 -7.96 -10.09
N TYR A 125 -5.29 -8.74 -10.80
CA TYR A 125 -5.03 -9.13 -12.18
C TYR A 125 -5.77 -8.22 -13.17
N GLU A 126 -5.40 -8.29 -14.44
CA GLU A 126 -5.91 -7.50 -15.57
C GLU A 126 -7.40 -7.11 -15.50
N TYR A 127 -8.28 -8.04 -15.15
CA TYR A 127 -9.74 -7.81 -15.12
C TYR A 127 -10.22 -7.01 -13.90
N GLU A 128 -9.45 -7.03 -12.81
CA GLU A 128 -9.68 -6.24 -11.57
C GLU A 128 -9.04 -4.86 -11.66
N LEU A 129 -7.93 -4.74 -12.39
CA LEU A 129 -7.17 -3.49 -12.50
C LEU A 129 -8.03 -2.36 -13.10
N PRO A 130 -7.79 -1.10 -12.72
CA PRO A 130 -8.38 0.04 -13.41
C PRO A 130 -7.79 0.17 -14.82
N GLU A 131 -8.58 0.70 -15.76
CA GLU A 131 -8.26 0.75 -17.21
C GLU A 131 -6.86 1.30 -17.55
N TYR A 132 -6.35 2.26 -16.79
CA TYR A 132 -5.03 2.85 -17.05
C TYR A 132 -3.84 1.98 -16.61
N LEU A 133 -4.08 0.94 -15.81
CA LEU A 133 -3.10 -0.09 -15.43
C LEU A 133 -3.26 -1.38 -16.23
N ARG A 134 -4.34 -1.48 -17.02
CA ARG A 134 -4.60 -2.64 -17.87
C ARG A 134 -3.62 -2.68 -19.04
N TYR A 135 -3.13 -3.87 -19.33
CA TYR A 135 -2.38 -4.12 -20.54
C TYR A 135 -3.25 -3.93 -21.79
N TRP A 136 -4.50 -4.37 -21.74
CA TRP A 136 -5.44 -4.29 -22.84
C TRP A 136 -6.47 -3.16 -22.63
N GLN A 137 -6.31 -2.05 -23.36
CA GLN A 137 -7.15 -0.85 -23.22
C GLN A 137 -8.42 -0.83 -24.10
N ASP A 138 -8.57 -1.79 -25.02
CA ASP A 138 -9.74 -1.85 -25.91
C ASP A 138 -10.96 -2.51 -25.24
N ASP A 139 -12.15 -2.10 -25.68
CA ASP A 139 -13.45 -2.47 -25.13
C ASP A 139 -13.74 -3.98 -25.36
N PHE A 140 -13.34 -4.83 -24.41
CA PHE A 140 -13.70 -6.24 -24.42
C PHE A 140 -15.05 -6.49 -23.75
N SER A 141 -16.11 -5.79 -24.17
CA SER A 141 -17.47 -6.06 -23.70
C SER A 141 -17.94 -7.51 -23.98
N ASP A 142 -17.24 -8.20 -24.90
CA ASP A 142 -17.44 -9.61 -25.26
C ASP A 142 -16.35 -10.55 -24.66
N PHE A 143 -15.51 -10.10 -23.71
CA PHE A 143 -14.48 -10.94 -23.08
C PHE A 143 -15.11 -11.97 -22.15
N ASP A 144 -15.06 -13.22 -22.58
CA ASP A 144 -15.33 -14.38 -21.74
C ASP A 144 -13.98 -14.90 -21.21
N TYR A 145 -13.83 -14.99 -19.89
CA TYR A 145 -12.63 -15.50 -19.21
C TYR A 145 -12.24 -16.90 -19.72
N ASP A 146 -13.22 -17.71 -20.13
CA ASP A 146 -12.98 -19.01 -20.74
C ASP A 146 -12.38 -18.91 -22.15
N ASN A 147 -12.66 -17.84 -22.88
CA ASN A 147 -12.13 -17.59 -24.23
C ASN A 147 -10.68 -17.12 -24.17
N TYR A 148 -10.33 -16.38 -23.12
CA TYR A 148 -8.97 -15.93 -22.83
C TYR A 148 -8.01 -17.08 -22.46
N LYS A 149 -8.42 -17.97 -21.54
CA LYS A 149 -7.66 -19.21 -21.26
C LYS A 149 -7.46 -20.06 -22.52
N LYS A 150 -8.33 -19.91 -23.51
CA LYS A 150 -8.36 -20.68 -24.74
C LYS A 150 -7.56 -20.06 -25.89
N TYR A 151 -7.36 -18.74 -25.91
CA TYR A 151 -6.62 -18.02 -26.95
C TYR A 151 -5.62 -16.98 -26.40
N PRO A 152 -4.65 -17.40 -25.57
CA PRO A 152 -3.61 -16.50 -25.13
C PRO A 152 -2.75 -16.01 -26.30
N ILE A 153 -2.14 -14.81 -26.18
CA ILE A 153 -1.33 -14.22 -27.25
C ILE A 153 0.13 -14.61 -27.04
N LYS A 154 0.76 -15.15 -28.09
CA LYS A 154 2.19 -15.50 -28.09
C LYS A 154 3.07 -14.26 -28.03
N VAL A 155 4.14 -14.30 -27.23
CA VAL A 155 5.12 -13.21 -27.04
C VAL A 155 5.72 -12.67 -28.36
N GLU A 156 5.90 -13.50 -29.39
CA GLU A 156 6.41 -13.02 -30.69
C GLU A 156 5.43 -12.11 -31.45
N LYS A 157 4.11 -12.31 -31.28
CA LYS A 157 3.08 -11.43 -31.87
C LYS A 157 2.91 -10.14 -31.08
N TYR A 158 3.27 -10.17 -29.80
CA TYR A 158 3.20 -9.05 -28.86
C TYR A 158 4.18 -7.93 -29.24
N GLU A 159 5.45 -8.24 -29.50
CA GLU A 159 6.44 -7.23 -29.92
C GLU A 159 6.02 -6.53 -31.22
N HIS A 160 5.41 -7.26 -32.15
CA HIS A 160 4.93 -6.69 -33.40
C HIS A 160 3.69 -5.80 -33.22
N THR A 161 2.84 -6.10 -32.23
CA THR A 161 1.61 -5.34 -31.97
C THR A 161 1.92 -4.04 -31.23
N ILE A 162 2.82 -4.07 -30.24
CA ILE A 162 3.33 -2.86 -29.56
C ILE A 162 4.02 -1.93 -30.57
N ASN A 163 4.88 -2.47 -31.44
CA ASN A 163 5.53 -1.66 -32.48
C ASN A 163 4.55 -1.08 -33.51
N CYS A 164 3.34 -1.61 -33.64
CA CYS A 164 2.30 -1.05 -34.51
C CYS A 164 1.42 0.00 -33.82
N ILE A 165 1.32 -0.02 -32.49
CA ILE A 165 0.51 0.95 -31.71
C ILE A 165 1.34 2.19 -31.36
N PHE A 166 2.65 2.02 -31.12
CA PHE A 166 3.54 3.10 -30.66
C PHE A 166 4.51 3.65 -31.74
N ASN A 167 4.37 3.24 -33.02
CA ASN A 167 5.03 3.90 -34.18
C ASN A 167 4.03 4.60 -35.09
#